data_AF-A0A0F5JQR9-F1
#
_entry.id   AF-A0A0F5JQR9-F1
#
_cell.length_a   1.000
_cell.length_b   1.000
_cell.length_c   1.000
_cell.angle_alpha   90.00
_cell.angle_beta   90.00
_cell.angle_gamma   90.00
#
_symmetry.space_group_name_H-M   'P 1'
#
loop_
_entity.id
_entity.type
_entity.pdbx_description
1 polymer ?
#
loop_
_entity_poly.entity_id
_entity_poly.type
_entity_poly.pdbx_seq_one_letter_code
_entity_poly.pdbx_strand_id
1 'polypeptide(L)'
;MNESITKQALPSEEYIKLLGIALCVFNSNNAFVIENILNNKGKHQYDWYNLIDTTSGSKKMETAIKNTITENSDDKIANLFEELCDKRNRIIHSFQITSNGEQILATKEKETNKQFIITEDYLKDFIKENENLSTTLYKFRRY
;
A
#
# COMPACT_ATOMS: atom_id res chain seq x y z
N MET A 1 -23.13 15.74 4.64
CA MET A 1 -22.43 16.04 3.38
C MET A 1 -21.54 17.24 3.64
N ASN A 2 -20.23 17.12 3.45
CA ASN A 2 -19.27 18.19 3.79
C ASN A 2 -19.26 19.24 2.67
N GLU A 3 -20.39 19.95 2.49
CA GLU A 3 -20.65 20.91 1.41
C GLU A 3 -19.64 22.07 1.37
N SER A 4 -18.96 22.33 2.50
CA SER A 4 -17.88 23.30 2.60
C SER A 4 -16.60 22.87 1.87
N ILE A 5 -16.40 21.57 1.63
CA ILE A 5 -15.20 21.01 1.00
C ILE A 5 -15.46 20.63 -0.46
N THR A 6 -16.60 19.98 -0.74
CA THR A 6 -16.95 19.55 -2.10
C THR A 6 -18.46 19.43 -2.30
N LYS A 7 -18.88 19.61 -3.55
CA LYS A 7 -20.26 19.37 -4.01
C LYS A 7 -20.47 17.97 -4.58
N GLN A 8 -19.40 17.18 -4.72
CA GLN A 8 -19.51 15.79 -5.16
C GLN A 8 -20.16 14.95 -4.06
N ALA A 9 -20.99 13.97 -4.44
CA ALA A 9 -21.46 12.97 -3.50
C ALA A 9 -20.25 12.20 -2.95
N LEU A 10 -20.20 11.96 -1.65
CA LEU A 10 -19.08 11.29 -1.00
C LEU A 10 -19.57 10.05 -0.23
N PRO A 11 -18.69 9.06 0.02
CA PRO A 11 -18.97 7.96 0.93
C PRO A 11 -19.26 8.43 2.36
N SER A 12 -19.62 7.49 3.24
CA SER A 12 -19.76 7.77 4.66
C SER A 12 -18.45 8.32 5.26
N GLU A 13 -18.55 9.11 6.34
CA GLU A 13 -17.36 9.69 6.99
C GLU A 13 -16.40 8.62 7.51
N GLU A 14 -16.92 7.51 8.03
CA GLU A 14 -16.09 6.40 8.50
C GLU A 14 -15.36 5.72 7.33
N TYR A 15 -16.03 5.51 6.19
CA TYR A 15 -15.39 4.96 5.00
C TYR A 15 -14.27 5.87 4.48
N ILE A 16 -14.50 7.19 4.43
CA ILE A 16 -13.48 8.18 4.04
C ILE A 16 -12.30 8.17 5.01
N LYS A 17 -12.57 8.09 6.32
CA LYS A 17 -11.54 7.98 7.35
C LYS A 17 -10.70 6.71 7.16
N LEU A 18 -11.32 5.57 6.90
CA LEU A 18 -10.62 4.32 6.59
C LEU A 18 -9.75 4.44 5.34
N LEU A 19 -10.24 5.08 4.27
CA LEU A 19 -9.43 5.35 3.07
C LEU A 19 -8.20 6.21 3.38
N GLY A 20 -8.38 7.28 4.16
CA GLY A 20 -7.28 8.14 4.58
C GLY A 20 -6.24 7.39 5.40
N ILE A 21 -6.68 6.58 6.37
CA ILE A 21 -5.80 5.74 7.18
C ILE A 21 -5.05 4.75 6.30
N ALA A 22 -5.74 4.05 5.39
CA ALA A 22 -5.14 3.08 4.46
C ALA A 22 -3.99 3.70 3.65
N LEU A 23 -4.19 4.89 3.08
CA LEU A 23 -3.14 5.59 2.33
C LEU A 23 -1.97 6.02 3.23
N CYS A 24 -2.26 6.55 4.42
CA CYS A 24 -1.23 6.96 5.37
C CYS A 24 -0.34 5.80 5.82
N VAL A 25 -0.93 4.66 6.20
CA VAL A 25 -0.15 3.50 6.68
C VAL A 25 0.69 2.88 5.56
N PHE A 26 0.17 2.82 4.33
CA PHE A 26 0.95 2.35 3.18
C PHE A 26 2.14 3.25 2.89
N ASN A 27 1.94 4.57 2.88
CA ASN A 27 3.02 5.52 2.63
C ASN A 27 4.11 5.43 3.70
N SER A 28 3.72 5.27 4.97
CA SER A 28 4.66 5.05 6.07
C SER A 28 5.46 3.76 5.89
N ASN A 29 4.82 2.67 5.49
CA ASN A 29 5.51 1.41 5.21
C ASN A 29 6.42 1.48 3.99
N ASN A 30 6.02 2.17 2.93
CA ASN A 30 6.89 2.38 1.76
C ASN A 30 8.19 3.08 2.16
N ALA A 31 8.08 4.15 2.96
CA ALA A 31 9.26 4.81 3.53
C ALA A 31 10.08 3.87 4.42
N PHE A 32 9.43 3.04 5.24
CA PHE A 32 10.12 2.13 6.15
C PHE A 32 10.83 0.96 5.41
N VAL A 33 10.29 0.49 4.29
CA VAL A 33 10.97 -0.46 3.39
C VAL A 33 12.25 0.18 2.85
N ILE A 34 12.16 1.43 2.36
CA ILE A 34 13.32 2.19 1.88
C ILE A 34 14.38 2.34 2.98
N GLU A 35 13.98 2.68 4.20
CA GLU A 35 14.91 2.74 5.34
C GLU A 35 15.61 1.39 5.58
N ASN A 36 14.91 0.28 5.49
CA ASN A 36 15.51 -1.05 5.66
C ASN A 36 16.50 -1.36 4.54
N ILE A 37 16.19 -1.04 3.29
CA ILE A 37 17.12 -1.16 2.16
C ILE A 37 18.42 -0.38 2.45
N LEU A 38 18.29 0.86 2.92
CA LEU A 38 19.42 1.76 3.19
C LEU A 38 20.20 1.47 4.48
N ASN A 39 19.73 0.53 5.31
CA ASN A 39 20.41 0.13 6.54
C ASN A 39 21.04 -1.27 6.47
N ASN A 40 20.91 -1.99 5.35
CA ASN A 40 21.40 -3.36 5.22
C ASN A 40 22.64 -3.49 4.33
N LYS A 41 23.22 -4.70 4.33
CA LYS A 41 24.30 -5.06 3.39
C LYS A 41 23.77 -4.98 1.96
N GLY A 42 24.64 -4.62 1.00
CA GLY A 42 24.25 -4.41 -0.40
C GLY A 42 23.67 -3.03 -0.71
N LYS A 43 23.53 -2.15 0.30
CA LYS A 43 22.95 -0.80 0.13
C LYS A 43 23.74 0.18 -0.73
N HIS A 44 25.03 -0.08 -0.98
CA HIS A 44 25.96 0.90 -1.59
C HIS A 44 25.53 1.37 -2.99
N GLN A 45 24.65 0.63 -3.65
CA GLN A 45 24.10 0.93 -4.96
C GLN A 45 22.77 1.70 -4.92
N TYR A 46 22.28 2.07 -3.72
CA TYR A 46 21.01 2.74 -3.52
C TYR A 46 21.16 4.00 -2.65
N ASP A 47 20.33 5.00 -2.93
CA ASP A 47 20.18 6.19 -2.10
C ASP A 47 18.69 6.54 -1.95
N TRP A 48 18.40 7.34 -0.93
CA TRP A 48 17.03 7.68 -0.56
C TRP A 48 16.30 8.45 -1.67
N TYR A 49 16.95 9.40 -2.35
CA TYR A 49 16.33 10.23 -3.39
C TYR A 49 15.85 9.36 -4.55
N ASN A 50 16.73 8.47 -5.02
CA ASN A 50 16.40 7.57 -6.13
C ASN A 50 15.35 6.52 -5.77
N LEU A 51 15.29 6.08 -4.50
CA LEU A 51 14.32 5.10 -4.04
C LEU A 51 12.94 5.71 -3.78
N ILE A 52 12.87 6.92 -3.21
CA ILE A 52 11.58 7.57 -2.91
C ILE A 52 10.84 8.02 -4.17
N ASP A 53 11.59 8.40 -5.22
CA ASP A 53 11.04 8.75 -6.54
C ASP A 53 10.56 7.52 -7.33
N THR A 54 10.91 6.32 -6.86
CA THR A 54 10.54 5.08 -7.53
C THR A 54 9.12 4.68 -7.14
N THR A 55 8.26 4.39 -8.12
CA THR A 55 6.92 3.85 -7.87
C THR A 55 7.00 2.57 -7.04
N SER A 56 6.26 2.52 -5.91
CA SER A 56 6.13 1.31 -5.09
C SER A 56 5.57 0.15 -5.91
N GLY A 57 6.19 -1.03 -5.78
CA GLY A 57 5.84 -2.22 -6.59
C GLY A 57 6.39 -2.17 -8.02
N SER A 58 7.38 -1.31 -8.30
CA SER A 58 8.12 -1.37 -9.56
C SER A 58 9.28 -2.35 -9.47
N LYS A 59 9.71 -2.87 -10.62
CA LYS A 59 10.88 -3.75 -10.74
C LYS A 59 12.16 -3.20 -10.11
N LYS A 60 12.34 -1.87 -10.12
CA LYS A 60 13.49 -1.21 -9.47
C LYS A 60 13.42 -1.35 -7.95
N MET A 61 12.23 -1.16 -7.35
CA MET A 61 12.01 -1.35 -5.91
C MET A 61 12.13 -2.83 -5.53
N GLU A 62 11.52 -3.74 -6.29
CA GLU A 62 11.64 -5.19 -6.09
C GLU A 62 13.11 -5.65 -6.10
N THR A 63 13.89 -5.17 -7.07
CA THR A 63 15.33 -5.47 -7.15
C THR A 63 16.08 -4.96 -5.92
N ALA A 64 15.74 -3.76 -5.43
CA ALA A 64 16.36 -3.21 -4.23
C ALA A 64 16.02 -4.01 -2.97
N ILE A 65 14.76 -4.42 -2.80
CA ILE A 65 14.32 -5.30 -1.72
C ILE A 65 15.05 -6.64 -1.80
N LYS A 66 15.13 -7.24 -2.99
CA LYS A 66 15.80 -8.53 -3.20
C LYS A 66 17.28 -8.47 -2.77
N ASN A 67 18.02 -7.50 -3.29
CA ASN A 67 19.47 -7.38 -3.10
C ASN A 67 19.87 -6.87 -1.70
N THR A 68 18.92 -6.55 -0.81
CA THR A 68 19.24 -6.01 0.53
C THR A 68 18.45 -6.66 1.65
N ILE A 69 17.14 -6.82 1.51
CA ILE A 69 16.29 -7.42 2.54
C ILE A 69 16.29 -8.94 2.35
N THR A 70 15.88 -9.42 1.18
CA THR A 70 15.72 -10.86 0.93
C THR A 70 17.04 -11.62 1.02
N GLU A 71 18.12 -11.11 0.41
CA GLU A 71 19.45 -11.73 0.50
C GLU A 71 19.98 -11.86 1.94
N ASN A 72 19.49 -11.03 2.87
CA ASN A 72 19.87 -11.07 4.28
C ASN A 72 18.77 -11.68 5.17
N SER A 73 17.67 -12.19 4.61
CA SER A 73 16.57 -12.80 5.35
C SER A 73 15.84 -13.88 4.53
N ASP A 74 14.56 -13.67 4.22
CA ASP A 74 13.68 -14.53 3.44
C ASP A 74 12.78 -13.69 2.51
N ASP A 75 11.89 -14.35 1.77
CA ASP A 75 11.00 -13.69 0.80
C ASP A 75 9.77 -13.03 1.44
N LYS A 76 9.57 -13.15 2.76
CA LYS A 76 8.31 -12.75 3.40
C LYS A 76 8.03 -11.26 3.26
N ILE A 77 9.04 -10.40 3.47
CA ILE A 77 8.88 -8.94 3.34
C ILE A 77 8.59 -8.57 1.88
N ALA A 78 9.28 -9.21 0.94
CA ALA A 78 9.07 -8.96 -0.49
C ALA A 78 7.64 -9.29 -0.91
N ASN A 79 7.17 -10.50 -0.57
CA ASN A 79 5.82 -10.96 -0.90
C ASN A 79 4.73 -10.07 -0.25
N LEU A 80 4.87 -9.73 1.04
CA LEU A 80 3.92 -8.85 1.72
C LEU A 80 3.87 -7.46 1.07
N PHE A 81 5.03 -6.90 0.68
CA PHE A 81 5.08 -5.59 0.07
C PHE A 81 4.48 -5.58 -1.35
N GLU A 82 4.71 -6.64 -2.13
CA GLU A 82 4.12 -6.82 -3.46
C GLU A 82 2.58 -6.90 -3.37
N GLU A 83 2.05 -7.76 -2.50
CA GLU A 83 0.60 -7.89 -2.27
C GLU A 83 -0.04 -6.56 -1.85
N LEU A 84 0.63 -5.81 -0.96
CA LEU A 84 0.17 -4.49 -0.54
C LEU A 84 0.23 -3.47 -1.68
N CYS A 85 1.25 -3.51 -2.54
CA CYS A 85 1.31 -2.64 -3.72
C CYS A 85 0.13 -2.89 -4.65
N ASP A 86 -0.22 -4.16 -4.87
CA ASP A 86 -1.37 -4.55 -5.69
C ASP A 86 -2.69 -4.08 -5.10
N LYS A 87 -2.92 -4.31 -3.80
CA LYS A 87 -4.13 -3.83 -3.12
C LYS A 87 -4.22 -2.29 -3.14
N ARG A 88 -3.11 -1.60 -2.90
CA ARG A 88 -3.05 -0.12 -3.02
C ARG A 88 -3.41 0.33 -4.43
N ASN A 89 -2.89 -0.33 -5.46
CA ASN A 89 -3.22 -0.01 -6.85
C ASN A 89 -4.72 -0.16 -7.13
N ARG A 90 -5.39 -1.15 -6.52
CA ARG A 90 -6.85 -1.29 -6.61
C ARG A 90 -7.60 -0.11 -5.99
N ILE A 91 -7.16 0.36 -4.82
CA ILE A 91 -7.75 1.52 -4.13
C ILE A 91 -7.54 2.79 -4.96
N ILE A 92 -6.32 3.05 -5.43
CA ILE A 92 -5.99 4.28 -6.17
C ILE A 92 -6.66 4.34 -7.55
N HIS A 93 -6.76 3.21 -8.25
CA HIS A 93 -7.40 3.14 -9.57
C HIS A 93 -8.89 2.79 -9.51
N SER A 94 -9.50 2.90 -8.33
CA SER A 94 -10.93 2.69 -8.16
C SER A 94 -11.75 3.83 -8.77
N PHE A 95 -13.05 3.60 -8.87
CA PHE A 95 -14.05 4.58 -9.29
C PHE A 95 -15.23 4.55 -8.33
N GLN A 96 -15.92 5.67 -8.19
CA GLN A 96 -17.04 5.79 -7.28
C GLN A 96 -18.34 5.29 -7.91
N ILE A 97 -19.13 4.56 -7.12
CA ILE A 97 -20.46 4.07 -7.48
C ILE A 97 -21.46 4.34 -6.34
N THR A 98 -22.75 4.27 -6.64
CA THR A 98 -23.79 4.18 -5.62
C THR A 98 -24.13 2.71 -5.37
N SER A 99 -23.99 2.24 -4.13
CA SER A 99 -24.39 0.90 -3.71
C SER A 99 -25.24 0.99 -2.44
N ASN A 100 -26.42 0.35 -2.45
CA ASN A 100 -27.37 0.40 -1.34
C ASN A 100 -27.73 1.82 -0.85
N GLY A 101 -27.75 2.81 -1.76
CA GLY A 101 -28.05 4.20 -1.43
C GLY A 101 -26.86 5.03 -0.93
N GLU A 102 -25.69 4.42 -0.75
CA GLU A 102 -24.47 5.09 -0.30
C GLU A 102 -23.42 5.15 -1.41
N GLN A 103 -22.56 6.18 -1.38
CA GLN A 103 -21.40 6.23 -2.27
C GLN A 103 -20.30 5.32 -1.75
N ILE A 104 -19.67 4.56 -2.63
CA ILE A 104 -18.57 3.65 -2.29
C ILE A 104 -17.62 3.49 -3.49
N LEU A 105 -16.42 2.97 -3.25
CA LEU A 105 -15.47 2.69 -4.33
C LEU A 105 -15.66 1.27 -4.85
N ALA A 106 -15.57 1.12 -6.17
CA ALA A 106 -15.44 -0.16 -6.85
C ALA A 106 -14.19 -0.14 -7.74
N THR A 107 -13.67 -1.33 -8.03
CA THR A 107 -12.50 -1.50 -8.89
C THR A 107 -12.75 -2.64 -9.87
N LYS A 108 -11.90 -2.71 -10.89
CA LYS A 108 -11.97 -3.75 -11.93
C LYS A 108 -10.61 -4.43 -12.11
N GLU A 109 -10.61 -5.76 -12.14
CA GLU A 109 -9.46 -6.53 -12.60
C GLU A 109 -9.25 -6.31 -14.11
N LYS A 110 -8.02 -5.97 -14.50
CA LYS A 110 -7.72 -5.64 -15.91
C LYS A 110 -7.90 -6.84 -16.83
N GLU A 111 -7.49 -8.02 -16.36
CA GLU A 111 -7.47 -9.26 -17.15
C GLU A 111 -8.85 -9.91 -17.22
N THR A 112 -9.49 -10.11 -16.07
CA THR A 112 -10.77 -10.82 -15.96
C THR A 112 -11.97 -9.91 -16.22
N ASN A 113 -11.79 -8.59 -16.19
CA ASN A 113 -12.86 -7.59 -16.16
C ASN A 113 -13.83 -7.72 -14.97
N LYS A 114 -13.51 -8.55 -13.99
CA LYS A 114 -14.33 -8.72 -12.79
C LYS A 114 -14.31 -7.45 -11.97
N GLN A 115 -15.51 -6.96 -11.65
CA GLN A 115 -15.69 -5.80 -10.78
C GLN A 115 -16.00 -6.26 -9.36
N PHE A 116 -15.46 -5.54 -8.38
CA PHE A 116 -15.80 -5.74 -6.99
C PHE A 116 -15.77 -4.42 -6.23
N ILE A 117 -16.54 -4.38 -5.14
CA ILE A 117 -16.63 -3.23 -4.24
C ILE A 117 -15.43 -3.27 -3.28
N ILE A 118 -14.79 -2.13 -3.08
CA ILE A 118 -13.83 -1.94 -2.01
C ILE A 118 -14.65 -1.69 -0.75
N THR A 119 -14.83 -2.73 0.06
CA THR A 119 -15.64 -2.64 1.29
C THR A 119 -14.82 -2.02 2.42
N GLU A 120 -15.48 -1.63 3.51
CA GLU A 120 -14.76 -1.27 4.73
C GLU A 120 -13.86 -2.39 5.23
N ASP A 121 -14.31 -3.64 5.14
CA ASP A 121 -13.51 -4.80 5.55
C ASP A 121 -12.26 -4.95 4.69
N TYR A 122 -12.36 -4.73 3.38
CA TYR A 122 -11.19 -4.68 2.50
C TYR A 122 -10.17 -3.63 2.97
N LEU A 123 -10.63 -2.44 3.36
CA LEU A 123 -9.75 -1.37 3.86
C LEU A 123 -9.15 -1.74 5.22
N LYS A 124 -9.94 -2.31 6.14
CA LYS A 124 -9.47 -2.77 7.46
C LYS A 124 -8.42 -3.87 7.32
N ASP A 125 -8.64 -4.83 6.43
CA ASP A 125 -7.69 -5.90 6.12
C ASP A 125 -6.39 -5.34 5.54
N PHE A 126 -6.48 -4.42 4.57
CA PHE A 126 -5.31 -3.74 4.01
C PHE A 126 -4.51 -2.98 5.08
N ILE A 127 -5.18 -2.30 6.01
CA ILE A 127 -4.53 -1.60 7.13
C ILE A 127 -3.80 -2.61 8.05
N LYS A 128 -4.45 -3.73 8.37
CA LYS A 128 -3.88 -4.78 9.23
C LYS A 128 -2.69 -5.49 8.58
N GLU A 129 -2.74 -5.70 7.27
CA GLU A 129 -1.61 -6.25 6.51
C GLU A 129 -0.42 -5.29 6.48
N ASN A 130 -0.68 -3.97 6.39
CA ASN A 130 0.35 -2.96 6.58
C ASN A 130 0.97 -3.02 7.99
N GLU A 131 0.18 -3.21 9.04
CA GLU A 131 0.70 -3.42 10.40
C GLU A 131 1.61 -4.67 10.48
N ASN A 132 1.22 -5.76 9.82
CA ASN A 132 2.02 -6.97 9.76
C ASN A 132 3.34 -6.77 9.01
N LEU A 133 3.33 -6.06 7.88
CA LEU A 133 4.56 -5.67 7.17
C LEU A 133 5.46 -4.84 8.08
N SER A 134 4.92 -3.81 8.73
CA SER A 134 5.67 -2.95 9.66
C SER A 134 6.32 -3.76 10.78
N THR A 135 5.56 -4.63 11.43
CA THR A 135 6.06 -5.53 12.48
C THR A 135 7.17 -6.44 11.97
N THR A 136 7.07 -6.94 10.74
CA THR A 136 8.07 -7.80 10.13
C THR A 136 9.36 -7.02 9.81
N LEU A 137 9.24 -5.80 9.28
CA LEU A 137 10.37 -4.90 9.05
C LEU A 137 11.10 -4.53 10.35
N TYR A 138 10.36 -4.26 11.44
CA TYR A 138 10.96 -4.02 12.75
C TYR A 138 11.75 -5.22 13.28
N LYS A 139 11.24 -6.43 13.08
CA LYS A 139 11.96 -7.66 13.46
C LYS A 139 13.24 -7.79 12.64
N PHE A 140 13.16 -7.63 11.32
CA PHE A 140 14.31 -7.69 10.43
C PHE A 140 15.40 -6.67 10.80
N ARG A 141 15.05 -5.40 11.06
CA ARG A 141 15.99 -4.34 11.45
C ARG A 141 16.75 -4.61 12.76
N ARG A 142 16.21 -5.46 13.64
CA ARG A 142 16.79 -5.78 14.96
C ARG A 142 17.77 -6.96 14.94
N TYR A 143 17.96 -7.62 13.80
CA TYR A 143 18.99 -8.63 13.57
C TYR A 143 20.19 -8.03 12.84
#